data_AF-E2B144-F1
#
_entry.id   AF-E2B144-F1
#
_cell.length_a   1.000
_cell.length_b   1.000
_cell.length_c   1.000
_cell.angle_alpha   90.00
_cell.angle_beta   90.00
_cell.angle_gamma   90.00
#
_symmetry.space_group_name_H-M   'P 1'
#
loop_
_entity.id
_entity.type
_entity.pdbx_description
1 polymer ?
#
loop_
_entity_poly.entity_id
_entity_poly.type
_entity_poly.pdbx_seq_one_letter_code
_entity_poly.pdbx_strand_id
1 'polypeptide(L)'
;IPHEVQLLLQLREKFCLPVIDKERTIVELLKNVEYSIDKLPVDVRTTLRNRSFPIINIFHYSTPHVSPVDKIILNSFNAVKKFTKDNTNILFTRAVKGNITIVLDKDSYFS
;
A
#
# COMPACT_ATOMS: atom_id res chain seq x y z
N ILE A 1 -21.42 7.39 4.03
CA ILE A 1 -20.08 6.74 4.18
C ILE A 1 -19.43 7.29 5.44
N PRO A 2 -18.93 6.46 6.38
CA PRO A 2 -18.29 6.92 7.61
C PRO A 2 -17.07 7.83 7.36
N HIS A 3 -16.79 8.78 8.26
CA HIS A 3 -15.71 9.76 8.11
C HIS A 3 -14.32 9.10 7.97
N GLU A 4 -14.04 8.09 8.79
CA GLU A 4 -12.82 7.28 8.75
C GLU A 4 -12.58 6.57 7.41
N VAL A 5 -13.66 6.19 6.71
CA VAL A 5 -13.62 5.59 5.37
C VAL A 5 -13.30 6.67 4.33
N GLN A 6 -13.90 7.86 4.46
CA GLN A 6 -13.65 8.99 3.57
C GLN A 6 -12.18 9.46 3.64
N LEU A 7 -11.60 9.52 4.84
CA LEU A 7 -10.20 9.96 5.06
C LEU A 7 -9.22 9.18 4.19
N LEU A 8 -9.33 7.84 4.16
CA LEU A 8 -8.41 7.02 3.38
C LEU A 8 -8.75 7.03 1.89
N LEU A 9 -10.04 7.10 1.51
CA LEU A 9 -10.44 7.15 0.10
C LEU A 9 -9.98 8.42 -0.63
N GLN A 10 -9.67 9.48 0.13
CA GLN A 10 -9.04 10.70 -0.40
C GLN A 10 -7.54 10.52 -0.67
N LEU A 11 -6.91 9.47 -0.13
CA LEU A 11 -5.49 9.21 -0.32
C LEU A 11 -5.22 8.57 -1.69
N ARG A 12 -4.14 9.05 -2.33
CA ARG A 12 -3.57 8.62 -3.62
C ARG A 12 -3.35 7.10 -3.71
N GLU A 13 -3.36 6.54 -4.92
CA GLU A 13 -2.73 5.23 -5.22
C GLU A 13 -1.22 5.20 -4.89
N LYS A 14 -0.55 6.36 -4.87
CA LYS A 14 0.85 6.50 -4.46
C LYS A 14 1.03 6.70 -2.94
N PHE A 15 -0.06 6.63 -2.17
CA PHE A 15 0.03 6.70 -0.73
C PHE A 15 0.56 5.36 -0.19
N CYS A 16 1.67 5.39 0.53
CA CYS A 16 2.22 4.21 1.17
C CYS A 16 1.54 3.99 2.52
N LEU A 17 0.89 2.85 2.68
CA LEU A 17 0.38 2.44 3.99
C LEU A 17 1.55 2.14 4.95
N PRO A 18 1.37 2.38 6.25
CA PRO A 18 2.30 1.88 7.26
C PRO A 18 2.48 0.36 7.11
N VAL A 19 3.66 -0.15 7.43
CA VAL A 19 3.99 -1.57 7.25
C VAL A 19 3.06 -2.43 8.11
N ILE A 20 2.12 -3.12 7.45
CA ILE A 20 1.13 -4.00 8.09
C ILE A 20 1.69 -5.41 8.25
N ASP A 21 2.32 -5.92 7.19
CA ASP A 21 2.90 -7.25 7.11
C ASP A 21 4.37 -7.12 6.72
N LYS A 22 5.23 -7.15 7.73
CA LYS A 22 6.65 -6.91 7.59
C LYS A 22 7.33 -7.99 6.75
N GLU A 23 7.02 -9.26 7.02
CA GLU A 23 7.60 -10.39 6.30
C GLU A 23 7.24 -10.33 4.82
N ARG A 24 5.95 -10.13 4.51
CA ARG A 24 5.52 -9.94 3.13
C ARG A 24 6.20 -8.75 2.47
N THR A 25 6.31 -7.62 3.17
CA THR A 25 6.97 -6.41 2.65
C THR A 25 8.44 -6.67 2.31
N ILE A 26 9.15 -7.42 3.16
CA ILE A 26 10.55 -7.81 2.93
C ILE A 26 10.68 -8.72 1.72
N VAL A 27 9.80 -9.72 1.60
CA VAL A 27 9.79 -10.63 0.46
C VAL A 27 9.55 -9.86 -0.85
N GLU A 28 8.59 -8.93 -0.88
CA GLU A 28 8.36 -8.09 -2.06
C GLU A 28 9.52 -7.14 -2.34
N LEU A 29 10.17 -6.58 -1.31
CA LEU A 29 11.38 -5.78 -1.47
C LEU A 29 12.52 -6.59 -2.10
N LEU A 30 12.76 -7.82 -1.61
CA LEU A 30 13.75 -8.73 -2.18
C LEU A 30 13.47 -9.03 -3.65
N LYS A 31 12.23 -9.39 -3.98
CA LYS A 31 11.81 -9.62 -5.37
C LYS A 31 12.09 -8.40 -6.25
N ASN A 32 11.73 -7.20 -5.78
CA ASN A 32 11.92 -5.97 -6.53
C ASN A 32 13.39 -5.64 -6.75
N VAL A 33 14.24 -5.81 -5.73
CA VAL A 33 15.69 -5.61 -5.84
C VAL A 33 16.28 -6.59 -6.85
N GLU A 34 15.97 -7.88 -6.72
CA GLU A 34 16.50 -8.93 -7.61
C GLU A 34 16.04 -8.72 -9.06
N TYR A 35 14.75 -8.41 -9.26
CA TYR A 35 14.21 -8.10 -10.58
C TYR A 35 14.89 -6.88 -11.22
N SER A 36 15.15 -5.84 -10.42
CA SER A 36 15.78 -4.59 -10.91
C SER A 36 17.23 -4.78 -11.34
N ILE A 37 17.96 -5.71 -10.71
CA ILE A 37 19.36 -5.97 -11.01
C ILE A 37 19.57 -7.13 -11.99
N ASP A 38 18.54 -7.91 -12.31
CA ASP A 38 18.64 -9.15 -13.10
C ASP A 38 19.38 -8.96 -14.44
N LYS A 39 19.09 -7.86 -15.14
CA LYS A 39 19.66 -7.53 -16.45
C LYS A 39 21.10 -6.96 -16.41
N LEU A 40 21.67 -6.79 -15.22
CA LEU A 40 23.02 -6.24 -15.05
C LEU A 40 24.09 -7.33 -15.16
N PRO A 41 25.34 -6.98 -15.53
CA PRO A 41 26.48 -7.88 -15.48
C PRO A 41 26.66 -8.54 -14.10
N VAL A 42 27.18 -9.77 -14.08
CA VAL A 42 27.28 -10.62 -12.88
C VAL A 42 28.04 -9.94 -11.73
N ASP A 43 29.13 -9.26 -12.06
CA ASP A 43 29.98 -8.50 -11.14
C ASP A 43 29.22 -7.32 -10.49
N VAL A 44 28.45 -6.60 -11.29
CA VAL A 44 27.59 -5.50 -10.83
C VAL A 44 26.46 -6.02 -9.95
N ARG A 45 25.79 -7.12 -10.33
CA ARG A 45 24.75 -7.75 -9.52
C ARG A 45 25.27 -8.18 -8.16
N THR A 46 26.43 -8.83 -8.13
CA THR A 46 27.07 -9.28 -6.90
C THR A 46 27.38 -8.10 -5.98
N THR A 47 27.90 -7.01 -6.55
CA THR A 47 28.17 -5.77 -5.82
C THR A 47 26.90 -5.16 -5.23
N LEU A 48 25.82 -5.10 -6.02
CA LEU A 48 24.55 -4.54 -5.57
C LEU A 48 23.89 -5.41 -4.49
N ARG A 49 23.93 -6.75 -4.62
CA ARG A 49 23.46 -7.66 -3.57
C ARG A 49 24.22 -7.46 -2.26
N ASN A 50 25.54 -7.39 -2.32
CA ASN A 50 26.39 -7.17 -1.14
C ASN A 50 26.09 -5.83 -0.45
N ARG A 51 25.66 -4.81 -1.22
CA ARG A 51 25.26 -3.50 -0.68
C ARG A 51 23.82 -3.49 -0.17
N SER A 52 22.88 -4.17 -0.83
CA SER A 52 21.46 -4.17 -0.46
C SER A 52 21.18 -5.08 0.72
N PHE A 53 21.86 -6.23 0.81
CA PHE A 53 21.66 -7.21 1.88
C PHE A 53 21.71 -6.62 3.30
N PRO A 54 22.75 -5.86 3.72
CA PRO A 54 22.79 -5.31 5.07
C PRO A 54 21.63 -4.33 5.34
N ILE A 55 21.20 -3.56 4.33
CA ILE A 55 20.07 -2.62 4.47
C ILE A 55 18.77 -3.38 4.70
N ILE A 56 18.52 -4.42 3.90
CA ILE A 56 17.34 -5.29 4.03
C ILE A 56 17.37 -6.02 5.37
N ASN A 57 18.55 -6.47 5.81
CA ASN A 57 18.73 -7.16 7.08
C ASN A 57 18.45 -6.25 8.28
N ILE A 58 18.95 -5.01 8.24
CA ILE A 58 18.61 -3.99 9.26
C ILE A 58 17.11 -3.76 9.30
N PHE A 59 16.47 -3.61 8.13
CA PHE A 59 15.02 -3.46 8.08
C PHE A 59 14.29 -4.69 8.67
N HIS A 60 14.76 -5.91 8.37
CA HIS A 60 14.20 -7.16 8.92
C HIS A 60 14.30 -7.27 10.44
N TYR A 61 15.34 -6.73 11.07
CA TYR A 61 15.46 -6.74 12.53
C TYR A 61 14.93 -5.46 13.21
N SER A 62 14.67 -4.39 12.45
CA SER A 62 14.15 -3.14 13.00
C SER A 62 12.68 -3.24 13.45
N THR A 63 12.33 -2.72 14.62
CA THR A 63 10.92 -2.60 15.01
C THR A 63 10.28 -1.45 14.24
N PRO A 64 9.17 -1.65 13.49
CA PRO A 64 8.49 -0.56 12.81
C PRO A 64 8.07 0.49 13.83
N HIS A 65 8.51 1.74 13.63
CA HIS A 65 8.04 2.85 14.44
C HIS A 65 6.62 3.20 13.98
N VAL A 66 5.62 2.92 14.81
CA VAL A 66 4.22 3.26 14.53
C VAL A 66 3.88 4.57 15.23
N SER A 67 3.87 5.66 14.46
CA SER A 67 3.45 6.97 14.97
C SER A 67 1.95 6.98 15.29
N PRO A 68 1.46 7.96 16.09
CA PRO A 68 0.03 8.15 16.29
C PRO A 68 -0.76 8.32 14.97
N VAL A 69 -0.14 8.96 13.97
CA VAL A 69 -0.72 9.13 12.63
C VAL A 69 -0.83 7.79 11.91
N ASP A 70 0.17 6.92 12.01
CA ASP A 70 0.13 5.59 11.42
C ASP A 70 -1.03 4.76 12.00
N LYS A 71 -1.29 4.87 13.31
CA LYS A 71 -2.43 4.21 13.94
C LYS A 71 -3.76 4.69 13.36
N ILE A 72 -3.91 5.99 13.14
CA ILE A 72 -5.12 6.57 12.51
C ILE A 72 -5.28 6.02 11.10
N ILE A 73 -4.21 6.02 10.30
CA ILE A 73 -4.22 5.49 8.92
C ILE A 73 -4.60 4.01 8.90
N LEU A 74 -4.02 3.20 9.80
CA LEU A 74 -4.31 1.76 9.88
C LEU A 74 -5.75 1.49 10.31
N ASN A 75 -6.29 2.26 11.26
CA ASN A 75 -7.68 2.15 11.67
C ASN A 75 -8.63 2.52 10.54
N SER A 76 -8.36 3.64 9.84
CA SER A 76 -9.10 4.02 8.64
C SER A 76 -9.01 2.96 7.55
N PHE A 77 -7.84 2.35 7.32
CA PHE A 77 -7.68 1.25 6.37
C PHE A 77 -8.54 0.04 6.71
N ASN A 78 -8.55 -0.38 7.98
CA ASN A 78 -9.39 -1.47 8.44
C ASN A 78 -10.89 -1.14 8.32
N ALA A 79 -11.27 0.10 8.61
CA ALA A 79 -12.64 0.57 8.46
C ALA A 79 -13.08 0.56 6.99
N VAL A 80 -12.23 1.03 6.06
CA VAL A 80 -12.50 0.93 4.60
C VAL A 80 -12.66 -0.52 4.19
N LYS A 81 -11.73 -1.40 4.59
CA LYS A 81 -11.77 -2.82 4.23
C LYS A 81 -13.04 -3.52 4.72
N LYS A 82 -13.51 -3.17 5.93
CA LYS A 82 -14.78 -3.67 6.47
C LYS A 82 -15.97 -3.10 5.70
N PHE A 83 -15.98 -1.78 5.49
CA PHE A 83 -17.07 -1.09 4.79
C PHE A 83 -17.27 -1.64 3.37
N THR A 84 -16.19 -1.85 2.61
CA THR A 84 -16.27 -2.39 1.25
C THR A 84 -16.74 -3.84 1.21
N LYS A 85 -16.42 -4.64 2.25
CA LYS A 85 -16.91 -6.01 2.39
C LYS A 85 -18.40 -6.05 2.73
N ASP A 86 -18.87 -5.17 3.61
CA ASP A 86 -20.24 -5.17 4.12
C ASP A 86 -21.22 -4.47 3.14
N ASN A 87 -20.73 -3.63 2.21
CA ASN A 87 -21.54 -2.84 1.29
C ASN A 87 -21.16 -3.11 -0.18
N THR A 88 -21.47 -4.31 -0.67
CA THR A 88 -21.10 -4.75 -2.03
C THR A 88 -21.87 -4.05 -3.16
N ASN A 89 -22.93 -3.33 -2.82
CA ASN A 89 -23.71 -2.50 -3.75
C ASN A 89 -23.09 -1.12 -3.99
N ILE A 90 -21.96 -0.79 -3.35
CA ILE A 90 -21.29 0.50 -3.51
C ILE A 90 -20.13 0.38 -4.49
N LEU A 91 -20.09 1.24 -5.50
CA LEU A 91 -19.02 1.36 -6.47
C LEU A 91 -18.14 2.59 -6.15
N PHE A 92 -16.83 2.37 -6.07
CA PHE A 92 -15.84 3.44 -5.96
C PHE A 92 -15.21 3.67 -7.34
N THR A 93 -15.33 4.89 -7.87
CA THR A 93 -14.75 5.27 -9.16
C THR A 93 -13.97 6.57 -9.07
N ARG A 94 -13.07 6.80 -10.02
CA ARG A 94 -12.23 8.01 -10.09
C ARG A 94 -12.89 9.03 -11.00
N ALA A 95 -12.95 10.28 -10.57
CA ALA A 95 -13.34 11.36 -11.47
C ALA A 95 -12.26 11.59 -12.54
N VAL A 96 -12.67 11.81 -13.79
CA VAL A 96 -11.79 11.98 -14.96
C VAL A 96 -10.79 13.14 -14.82
N LYS A 97 -11.06 14.10 -13.91
CA LYS A 97 -10.26 15.32 -13.75
C LYS A 97 -10.13 15.77 -12.29
N GLY A 98 -9.77 14.89 -11.36
CA GLY A 98 -9.50 15.34 -9.99
C GLY A 98 -9.03 14.26 -9.01
N ASN A 99 -8.45 14.73 -7.89
CA ASN A 99 -8.12 13.97 -6.67
C ASN A 99 -9.35 13.33 -5.99
N ILE A 100 -10.46 13.13 -6.71
CA ILE A 100 -11.78 12.88 -6.13
C ILE A 100 -12.16 11.43 -6.39
N THR A 101 -12.37 10.70 -5.32
CA THR A 101 -13.03 9.39 -5.33
C THR A 101 -14.53 9.62 -5.29
N ILE A 102 -15.23 9.21 -6.35
CA ILE A 102 -16.69 9.24 -6.44
C ILE A 102 -17.19 7.91 -5.89
N VAL A 103 -18.26 7.99 -5.09
CA VAL A 103 -18.92 6.81 -4.55
C VAL A 103 -20.35 6.79 -5.04
N LEU A 104 -20.71 5.69 -5.71
CA LEU A 104 -21.99 5.52 -6.40
C LEU A 104 -22.68 4.27 -5.87
N ASP A 105 -24.01 4.29 -5.89
CA ASP A 105 -24.78 3.07 -5.82
C ASP A 105 -24.65 2.32 -7.16
N LYS A 106 -24.36 1.03 -7.08
CA LYS A 106 -24.06 0.19 -8.25
C LYS A 106 -25.29 0.02 -9.14
N ASP A 107 -26.46 -0.17 -8.54
CA ASP A 107 -27.69 -0.41 -9.28
C ASP A 107 -28.11 0.86 -10.02
N SER A 108 -27.92 2.03 -9.39
CA SER A 108 -28.13 3.33 -10.05
C SER A 108 -27.11 3.67 -11.14
N TYR A 109 -25.93 3.05 -11.16
CA TYR A 109 -24.90 3.33 -12.18
C TYR A 109 -25.09 2.50 -13.46
N PHE A 110 -25.61 1.28 -13.32
CA PHE A 110 -25.84 0.36 -14.43
C PHE A 110 -27.26 0.42 -15.01
N SER A 111 -28.19 1.15 -14.36
CA SER A 111 -29.52 1.49 -14.89
C SER A 111 -29.45 2.61 -15.94
#